data_AF-A0A834A0Q9-F1
#
_entry.id   AF-A0A834A0Q9-F1
#
_cell.length_a   1.000
_cell.length_b   1.000
_cell.length_c   1.000
_cell.angle_alpha   90.00
_cell.angle_beta   90.00
_cell.angle_gamma   90.00
#
_symmetry.space_group_name_H-M   'P 1'
#
loop_
_entity.id
_entity.type
_entity.pdbx_description
1 polymer ?
#
loop_
_entity_poly.entity_id
_entity_poly.type
_entity_poly.pdbx_seq_one_letter_code
_entity_poly.pdbx_strand_id
1 'polypeptide(L)'
;MKRQRHPRLRLQSAQSSFLPSPGPSPDVQLATLAQRVKEVLPHVPLDVIQRDLAKTGCIDLTITNLLEGAVAFIPEDITERTQSLPTASAPKFPSSGPMPQPTAITFAKSSWARQESLQERKQALYEYARRRFTERRAQEAD
;
A
#
# COMPACT_ATOMS: atom_id res chain seq x y z
N MET A 1 45.81 -13.39 40.43
CA MET A 1 44.60 -12.53 40.31
C MET A 1 43.40 -13.41 39.93
N LYS A 2 42.51 -13.71 40.88
CA LYS A 2 41.34 -14.58 40.73
C LYS A 2 40.21 -13.78 40.07
N ARG A 3 39.76 -14.19 38.87
CA ARG A 3 38.59 -13.58 38.19
C ARG A 3 37.32 -14.30 38.65
N GLN A 4 36.62 -13.68 39.60
CA GLN A 4 35.23 -13.99 39.97
C GLN A 4 34.32 -13.76 38.74
N ARG A 5 33.58 -14.79 38.33
CA ARG A 5 32.50 -14.67 37.34
C ARG A 5 31.17 -14.79 38.06
N HIS A 6 30.40 -13.70 38.05
CA HIS A 6 29.04 -13.69 38.57
C HIS A 6 28.10 -14.49 37.66
N PRO A 7 27.12 -15.23 38.21
CA PRO A 7 26.11 -15.90 37.42
C PRO A 7 25.14 -14.86 36.83
N ARG A 8 24.95 -14.87 35.51
CA ARG A 8 23.88 -14.12 34.85
C ARG A 8 22.54 -14.73 35.28
N LEU A 9 21.73 -13.96 36.00
CA LEU A 9 20.30 -14.24 36.12
C LEU A 9 19.67 -14.10 34.73
N ARG A 10 19.31 -15.24 34.15
CA ARG A 10 18.57 -15.38 32.90
C ARG A 10 17.18 -14.79 33.13
N LEU A 11 16.92 -13.63 32.54
CA LEU A 11 15.60 -13.03 32.47
C LEU A 11 14.72 -13.97 31.63
N GLN A 12 13.86 -14.73 32.29
CA GLN A 12 12.72 -15.40 31.67
C GLN A 12 11.55 -14.42 31.72
N SER A 13 11.09 -13.93 30.58
CA SER A 13 9.70 -13.50 30.45
C SER A 13 9.27 -13.48 28.98
N ALA A 14 8.09 -14.06 28.77
CA ALA A 14 7.26 -14.06 27.56
C ALA A 14 7.83 -14.77 26.32
N GLN A 15 7.77 -16.10 26.31
CA GLN A 15 7.39 -16.77 25.06
C GLN A 15 5.97 -16.31 24.74
N SER A 16 5.85 -15.29 23.88
CA SER A 16 4.59 -14.96 23.22
C SER A 16 4.30 -16.11 22.26
N SER A 17 3.57 -17.11 22.74
CA SER A 17 2.91 -18.10 21.91
C SER A 17 1.86 -17.39 21.08
N PHE A 18 2.29 -16.83 19.95
CA PHE A 18 1.37 -16.43 18.89
C PHE A 18 0.70 -17.70 18.38
N LEU A 19 -0.52 -17.94 18.87
CA LEU A 19 -1.41 -18.93 18.28
C LEU A 19 -1.57 -18.57 16.80
N PRO A 20 -1.33 -19.50 15.86
CA PRO A 20 -1.74 -19.29 14.48
C PRO A 20 -3.26 -19.25 14.49
N SER A 21 -3.83 -18.05 14.39
CA SER A 21 -5.24 -17.87 14.05
C SER A 21 -5.52 -18.74 12.83
N PRO A 22 -6.65 -19.47 12.76
CA PRO A 22 -7.03 -20.17 11.54
C PRO A 22 -7.07 -19.12 10.43
N GLY A 23 -6.06 -19.17 9.55
CA GLY A 23 -5.96 -18.24 8.45
C GLY A 23 -7.20 -18.36 7.59
N PRO A 24 -7.64 -17.28 6.93
CA PRO A 24 -8.69 -17.40 5.92
C PRO A 24 -8.31 -18.53 4.96
N SER A 25 -9.28 -19.40 4.66
CA SER A 25 -9.06 -20.53 3.76
C SER A 25 -8.40 -20.03 2.47
N PRO A 26 -7.56 -20.86 1.82
CA PRO A 26 -6.87 -20.45 0.59
C PRO A 26 -7.85 -19.90 -0.46
N ASP A 27 -9.07 -20.43 -0.51
CA ASP A 27 -10.14 -19.96 -1.39
C ASP A 27 -10.60 -18.53 -1.08
N VAL A 28 -10.74 -18.16 0.20
CA VAL A 28 -11.12 -16.79 0.62
C VAL A 28 -10.01 -15.80 0.30
N GLN A 29 -8.75 -16.22 0.42
CA GLN A 29 -7.61 -15.40 0.04
C GLN A 29 -7.58 -15.17 -1.47
N LEU A 30 -7.74 -16.22 -2.28
CA LEU A 30 -7.82 -16.13 -3.73
C LEU A 30 -8.97 -15.25 -4.19
N ALA A 31 -10.14 -15.36 -3.57
CA ALA A 31 -11.29 -14.51 -3.87
C ALA A 31 -10.99 -13.03 -3.58
N THR A 32 -10.31 -12.74 -2.46
CA THR A 32 -9.92 -11.38 -2.09
C THR A 32 -8.91 -10.80 -3.09
N LEU A 33 -7.91 -11.59 -3.49
CA LEU A 33 -6.92 -11.20 -4.50
C LEU A 33 -7.58 -10.98 -5.87
N ALA A 34 -8.53 -11.84 -6.24
CA ALA A 34 -9.27 -11.72 -7.50
C ALA A 34 -10.09 -10.44 -7.55
N GLN A 35 -10.70 -10.03 -6.43
CA GLN A 35 -11.42 -8.76 -6.35
C GLN A 35 -10.49 -7.56 -6.57
N ARG A 36 -9.26 -7.60 -6.05
CA ARG A 36 -8.26 -6.53 -6.30
C ARG A 36 -7.86 -6.44 -7.76
N VAL A 37 -7.74 -7.59 -8.45
CA VAL A 37 -7.49 -7.60 -9.90
C VAL A 37 -8.70 -7.09 -10.67
N LYS A 38 -9.93 -7.42 -10.24
CA LYS A 38 -11.17 -6.93 -10.87
C LYS A 38 -11.33 -5.41 -10.79
N GLU A 39 -10.82 -4.77 -9.73
CA GLU A 39 -10.76 -3.30 -9.61
C GLU A 39 -9.88 -2.66 -10.69
N VAL A 40 -8.80 -3.32 -11.12
CA VAL A 40 -7.89 -2.80 -12.16
C VAL A 40 -8.20 -3.28 -13.57
N LEU A 41 -8.86 -4.44 -13.70
CA LEU A 41 -9.25 -5.06 -14.96
C LEU A 41 -10.76 -5.40 -14.94
N PRO A 42 -11.65 -4.40 -15.06
CA PRO A 42 -13.09 -4.60 -14.89
C PRO A 42 -13.71 -5.50 -15.97
N HIS A 43 -13.12 -5.56 -17.17
CA HIS A 43 -13.61 -6.35 -18.29
C HIS A 43 -13.31 -7.85 -18.18
N VAL A 44 -12.44 -8.26 -17.25
CA VAL A 44 -12.03 -9.66 -17.10
C VAL A 44 -12.96 -10.38 -16.11
N PRO A 45 -13.55 -11.54 -16.44
CA PRO A 45 -14.37 -12.32 -15.52
C PRO A 45 -13.60 -12.80 -14.29
N LEU A 46 -14.26 -12.84 -13.13
CA LEU A 46 -13.64 -13.25 -11.86
C LEU A 46 -13.10 -14.69 -11.90
N ASP A 47 -13.79 -15.60 -12.58
CA ASP A 47 -13.35 -16.99 -12.71
C ASP A 47 -12.02 -17.13 -13.46
N VAL A 48 -11.79 -16.27 -14.45
CA VAL A 48 -10.54 -16.26 -15.22
C VAL A 48 -9.40 -15.77 -14.35
N ILE A 49 -9.65 -14.69 -13.60
CA ILE A 49 -8.70 -14.14 -12.63
C ILE A 49 -8.35 -15.16 -11.55
N GLN A 50 -9.35 -15.83 -10.97
CA GLN A 50 -9.11 -16.85 -9.92
C GLN A 50 -8.31 -18.03 -10.44
N ARG A 51 -8.60 -18.53 -11.65
CA ARG A 51 -7.82 -19.62 -12.27
C ARG A 51 -6.38 -19.21 -12.52
N ASP A 52 -6.13 -17.97 -12.95
CA ASP A 52 -4.78 -17.50 -13.18
C ASP A 52 -4.03 -17.27 -11.86
N LEU A 53 -4.68 -16.66 -10.86
CA LEU A 53 -4.13 -16.51 -9.50
C LEU A 53 -3.80 -17.84 -8.83
N ALA A 54 -4.60 -18.89 -9.07
CA ALA A 54 -4.29 -20.23 -8.57
C ALA A 54 -3.02 -20.82 -9.20
N LYS A 55 -2.63 -20.38 -10.40
CA LYS A 55 -1.39 -20.80 -11.08
C LYS A 55 -0.20 -19.93 -10.71
N THR A 56 -0.38 -18.60 -10.72
CA THR A 56 0.70 -17.63 -10.53
C THR A 56 1.00 -17.34 -9.07
N GLY A 57 -0.03 -17.40 -8.20
CA GLY A 57 0.04 -16.97 -6.81
C GLY A 57 0.31 -15.46 -6.63
N CYS A 58 0.31 -14.67 -7.71
CA CYS A 58 0.82 -13.30 -7.72
C CYS A 58 -0.09 -12.38 -8.55
N ILE A 59 -0.62 -11.33 -7.91
CA ILE A 59 -1.50 -10.34 -8.55
C ILE A 59 -0.84 -9.68 -9.76
N ASP A 60 0.38 -9.19 -9.63
CA ASP A 60 1.04 -8.42 -10.69
C ASP A 60 1.34 -9.27 -11.92
N LEU A 61 1.72 -10.54 -11.71
CA LEU A 61 1.93 -11.51 -12.77
C LEU A 61 0.60 -11.84 -13.46
N THR A 62 -0.48 -11.99 -12.70
CA THR A 62 -1.80 -12.22 -13.27
C THR A 62 -2.30 -11.05 -14.11
N ILE A 63 -2.10 -9.81 -13.67
CA ILE A 63 -2.43 -8.62 -14.47
C ILE A 63 -1.64 -8.63 -15.78
N THR A 64 -0.34 -8.92 -15.70
CA THR A 64 0.54 -8.96 -16.88
C THR A 64 0.10 -10.04 -17.86
N ASN A 65 -0.17 -11.26 -17.40
CA ASN A 65 -0.63 -12.38 -18.22
C ASN A 65 -1.96 -12.09 -18.93
N LEU A 66 -2.89 -11.42 -18.23
CA LEU A 66 -4.21 -11.06 -18.77
C LEU A 66 -4.10 -9.95 -19.84
N LEU A 67 -3.18 -9.01 -19.67
CA LEU A 67 -2.95 -7.92 -20.62
C LEU A 67 -2.12 -8.36 -21.84
N GLU A 68 -1.16 -9.26 -21.65
CA GLU A 68 -0.33 -9.83 -22.71
C GLU A 68 -1.08 -10.90 -23.53
N GLY A 69 -2.29 -11.27 -23.13
CA GLY A 69 -3.13 -12.23 -23.85
C GLY A 69 -2.71 -13.69 -23.66
N ALA A 70 -1.89 -13.99 -22.65
CA ALA A 70 -1.49 -15.36 -22.30
C ALA A 70 -2.69 -16.21 -21.83
N VAL A 71 -3.79 -15.55 -21.42
CA VAL A 71 -5.05 -16.18 -21.07
C VAL A 71 -6.14 -15.68 -22.01
N ALA A 72 -6.63 -16.56 -22.88
CA ALA A 72 -7.79 -16.26 -23.72
C ALA A 72 -9.06 -16.21 -22.85
N PHE A 73 -9.76 -15.07 -22.87
CA PHE A 73 -11.09 -14.92 -22.26
C PHE A 73 -12.01 -14.10 -23.16
N ILE A 74 -13.31 -14.30 -23.02
CA ILE A 74 -14.34 -13.46 -23.63
C ILE A 74 -14.67 -12.36 -22.61
N PRO A 75 -14.46 -11.07 -22.94
CA PRO A 75 -14.85 -9.98 -22.07
C PRO A 75 -16.36 -10.02 -21.78
N GLU A 76 -16.74 -9.81 -20.52
CA GLU A 76 -18.13 -9.53 -20.19
C GLU A 76 -18.42 -8.07 -20.57
N ASP A 77 -19.23 -7.87 -21.61
CA ASP A 77 -19.77 -6.56 -21.96
C ASP A 77 -20.64 -6.06 -20.80
N ILE A 78 -20.24 -4.93 -20.22
CA ILE A 78 -21.00 -4.23 -19.19
C ILE A 78 -22.13 -3.46 -19.91
N THR A 79 -23.12 -4.18 -20.43
CA THR A 79 -24.37 -3.57 -20.86
C THR A 79 -25.13 -3.08 -19.62
N GLU A 80 -25.17 -1.75 -19.49
CA GLU A 80 -26.18 -0.94 -18.80
C GLU A 80 -26.31 -1.06 -17.27
N ARG A 81 -25.65 -0.14 -16.56
CA ARG A 81 -26.29 0.53 -15.41
C ARG A 81 -26.32 2.04 -15.65
N THR A 82 -27.27 2.45 -16.47
CA THR A 82 -27.85 3.79 -16.46
C THR A 82 -28.48 4.01 -15.08
N GLN A 83 -27.79 4.73 -14.19
CA GLN A 83 -28.42 5.27 -12.99
C GLN A 83 -27.91 6.69 -12.73
N SER A 84 -28.63 7.63 -13.35
CA SER A 84 -29.00 8.95 -12.85
C SER A 84 -28.03 9.65 -11.89
N LEU A 85 -27.50 10.79 -12.35
CA LEU A 85 -27.07 11.89 -11.50
C LEU A 85 -28.10 12.17 -10.39
N PRO A 86 -27.61 12.53 -9.20
CA PRO A 86 -28.04 13.78 -8.61
C PRO A 86 -26.86 14.70 -8.32
N THR A 87 -26.97 15.91 -8.85
CA THR A 87 -26.44 17.15 -8.26
C THR A 87 -26.55 17.14 -6.73
N ALA A 88 -25.44 17.34 -6.00
CA ALA A 88 -25.41 18.13 -4.77
C ALA A 88 -24.00 18.26 -4.16
N SER A 89 -23.55 19.51 -4.07
CA SER A 89 -22.71 20.11 -3.02
C SER A 89 -21.28 19.61 -2.78
N ALA A 90 -20.34 20.39 -3.35
CA ALA A 90 -19.03 20.60 -2.77
C ALA A 90 -19.13 21.18 -1.34
N PRO A 91 -18.30 20.74 -0.38
CA PRO A 91 -17.93 21.58 0.74
C PRO A 91 -16.61 22.28 0.42
N LYS A 92 -16.71 23.59 0.14
CA LYS A 92 -15.58 24.52 0.31
C LYS A 92 -15.30 24.61 1.81
N PHE A 93 -14.15 24.10 2.26
CA PHE A 93 -13.55 24.54 3.52
C PHE A 93 -12.42 25.52 3.19
N PRO A 94 -12.48 26.76 3.70
CA PRO A 94 -11.37 27.70 3.60
C PRO A 94 -10.42 27.57 4.79
N SER A 95 -9.17 28.00 4.57
CA SER A 95 -8.21 28.43 5.59
C SER A 95 -7.46 27.32 6.33
N SER A 96 -6.17 27.37 6.65
CA SER A 96 -5.01 28.17 6.26
C SER A 96 -3.83 27.44 6.93
N GLY A 97 -2.72 27.24 6.22
CA GLY A 97 -1.47 26.74 6.80
C GLY A 97 -0.68 25.86 5.84
N PRO A 98 0.56 26.23 5.45
CA PRO A 98 1.41 25.40 4.62
C PRO A 98 2.06 24.32 5.50
N MET A 99 1.27 23.34 5.91
CA MET A 99 1.82 22.06 6.38
C MET A 99 2.00 21.18 5.15
N PRO A 100 3.18 20.58 4.90
CA PRO A 100 3.33 19.59 3.86
C PRO A 100 2.57 18.33 4.30
N GLN A 101 1.25 18.36 4.11
CA GLN A 101 0.42 17.18 4.25
C GLN A 101 0.85 16.22 3.16
N PRO A 102 1.23 14.98 3.49
CA PRO A 102 1.55 13.98 2.48
C PRO A 102 0.27 13.62 1.75
N THR A 103 -0.06 14.37 0.71
CA THR A 103 -1.07 14.00 -0.27
C THR A 103 -0.67 12.66 -0.89
N ALA A 104 -1.62 11.73 -0.88
CA ALA A 104 -1.56 10.35 -1.38
C ALA A 104 -0.92 9.31 -0.45
N ILE A 105 -1.78 8.64 0.35
CA ILE A 105 -1.51 7.35 1.02
C ILE A 105 -1.75 6.19 0.01
N THR A 106 -1.33 6.36 -1.24
CA THR A 106 -1.40 5.31 -2.25
C THR A 106 0.00 5.06 -2.74
N PHE A 107 0.53 3.89 -2.40
CA PHE A 107 1.81 3.49 -2.93
C PHE A 107 1.72 3.29 -4.45
N ALA A 108 2.76 3.72 -5.17
CA ALA A 108 2.85 3.50 -6.60
C ALA A 108 2.80 1.99 -6.95
N LYS A 109 2.23 1.70 -8.13
CA LYS A 109 1.96 0.35 -8.63
C LYS A 109 3.23 -0.41 -9.01
N SER A 110 4.33 0.29 -9.32
CA SER A 110 5.65 -0.32 -9.59
C SER A 110 6.62 -0.10 -8.43
N SER A 111 7.54 -1.05 -8.23
CA SER A 111 8.59 -1.00 -7.20
C SER A 111 9.52 0.20 -7.38
N TRP A 112 9.88 0.51 -8.63
CA TRP A 112 10.71 1.66 -8.98
C TRP A 112 10.06 2.99 -8.62
N ALA A 113 8.80 3.22 -9.03
CA ALA A 113 8.08 4.45 -8.72
C ALA A 113 7.86 4.62 -7.20
N ARG A 114 7.72 3.51 -6.47
CA ARG A 114 7.66 3.53 -5.01
C ARG A 114 8.98 3.96 -4.38
N GLN A 115 10.10 3.43 -4.88
CA GLN A 115 11.43 3.80 -4.42
C GLN A 115 11.72 5.29 -4.69
N GLU A 116 11.34 5.78 -5.88
CA GLU A 116 11.48 7.19 -6.25
C GLU A 116 10.68 8.10 -5.31
N SER A 117 9.40 7.79 -5.08
CA SER A 117 8.54 8.56 -4.16
C SER A 117 9.09 8.60 -2.72
N LEU A 118 9.67 7.49 -2.24
CA LEU A 118 10.33 7.46 -0.93
C LEU A 118 11.58 8.36 -0.89
N GLN A 119 12.38 8.37 -1.95
CA GLN A 119 13.55 9.26 -2.06
C GLN A 119 13.14 10.72 -2.11
N GLU A 120 12.13 11.07 -2.90
CA GLU A 120 11.60 12.42 -3.02
C GLU A 120 11.07 12.92 -1.67
N ARG A 121 10.22 12.14 -0.99
CA ARG A 121 9.69 12.52 0.33
C ARG A 121 10.81 12.68 1.37
N LYS A 122 11.82 11.80 1.34
CA LYS A 122 13.01 11.90 2.19
C LYS A 122 13.73 13.22 1.93
N GLN A 123 13.95 13.58 0.67
CA GLN A 123 14.63 14.82 0.29
C GLN A 123 13.83 16.06 0.72
N ALA A 124 12.52 16.08 0.47
CA ALA A 124 11.64 17.17 0.91
C ALA A 124 11.69 17.39 2.42
N LEU A 125 11.75 16.30 3.21
CA LEU A 125 11.92 16.36 4.67
C LEU A 125 13.25 17.01 5.07
N TYR A 126 14.35 16.66 4.40
CA TYR A 126 15.65 17.28 4.66
C TYR A 126 15.69 18.75 4.28
N GLU A 127 15.13 19.13 3.13
CA GLU A 127 15.09 20.53 2.70
C GLU A 127 14.23 21.38 3.63
N TYR A 128 13.06 20.88 4.02
CA TYR A 128 12.22 21.54 5.01
C TYR A 128 12.94 21.72 6.35
N ALA A 129 13.63 20.68 6.83
CA ALA A 129 14.39 20.75 8.08
C ALA A 129 15.53 21.78 7.99
N ARG A 130 16.27 21.81 6.87
CA ARG A 130 17.33 22.80 6.62
C ARG A 130 16.78 24.22 6.64
N ARG A 131 15.70 24.48 5.90
CA ARG A 131 15.04 25.79 5.83
C ARG A 131 14.56 26.26 7.20
N ARG A 132 13.86 25.39 7.94
CA ARG A 132 13.38 25.71 9.30
C ARG A 132 14.52 25.95 10.28
N PHE A 133 15.67 25.28 10.10
CA PHE A 133 16.85 25.51 10.93
C PHE A 133 17.46 26.88 10.66
N THR A 134 17.66 27.25 9.40
CA THR A 134 18.20 28.57 9.04
C THR A 134 17.26 29.71 9.45
N GLU A 135 15.95 29.54 9.28
CA GLU A 135 14.95 30.53 9.70
C GLU A 135 14.99 30.76 11.22
N ARG A 136 15.04 29.69 12.02
CA ARG A 136 15.15 29.80 13.48
C ARG A 136 16.45 30.46 13.92
N ARG A 137 17.56 30.12 13.25
CA ARG A 137 18.88 30.72 13.51
C ARG A 137 18.93 32.21 13.15
N ALA A 138 18.23 32.62 12.10
CA ALA A 138 18.11 34.03 11.74
C ALA A 138 17.25 34.80 12.77
N GLN A 139 16.18 34.20 13.28
CA GLN A 139 15.33 34.79 14.33
C GLN A 139 16.01 34.90 15.70
N GLU A 140 17.05 34.10 15.98
CA GLU A 140 17.85 34.20 17.22
C GLU A 140 18.98 35.25 17.15
N ALA A 141 19.25 35.81 15.96
CA ALA A 141 20.35 36.76 15.73
C ALA A 141 19.90 38.23 15.64
N ASP A 142 18.58 38.48 15.67
CA ASP A 142 17.93 39.80 15.85
C ASP A 142 17.50 39.97 17.32
#